data_AF-A0A963HBW3-F1
#
_entry.id   AF-A0A963HBW3-F1
#
_cell.length_a   1.000
_cell.length_b   1.000
_cell.length_c   1.000
_cell.angle_alpha   90.00
_cell.angle_beta   90.00
_cell.angle_gamma   90.00
#
_symmetry.space_group_name_H-M   'P 1'
#
loop_
_entity.id
_entity.type
_entity.pdbx_description
1 polymer ?
#
loop_
_entity_poly.entity_id
_entity_poly.type
_entity_poly.pdbx_seq_one_letter_code
_entity_poly.pdbx_strand_id
1 'polypeptide(L)'
;AHLAAAIDRGIALLPRLAGFQVTWGGSLALSPAALARLGAGRVLADTLSDDCTIGAQAATLGLRVLTRRALLVPTPANGGVAAVWRFGRRQYQIIRVYRPGLWWLALLAVSARLLAWAILLAQLEQWWARLALLGLLACALLATLLQTLVGRRLGFAEPPAVTLGQAALCLFRPLVDAFHWSLVVAAADARRIRWGHITYRVTGPAQIAIASRRRWP
;
A
#
# COMPACT_ATOMS: atom_id res chain seq x y z
N ALA A 1 -0.53 8.83 12.12
CA ALA A 1 -1.74 8.11 11.69
C ALA A 1 -2.31 8.61 10.35
N HIS A 2 -2.70 9.89 10.21
CA HIS A 2 -3.39 10.38 9.01
C HIS A 2 -2.67 10.13 7.68
N LEU A 3 -1.36 10.35 7.62
CA LEU A 3 -0.55 10.11 6.41
C LEU A 3 -0.58 8.65 5.94
N ALA A 4 -0.46 7.70 6.88
CA ALA A 4 -0.54 6.28 6.57
C ALA A 4 -1.94 5.93 6.04
N ALA A 5 -2.98 6.40 6.72
CA ALA A 5 -4.36 6.18 6.32
C ALA A 5 -4.68 6.80 4.94
N ALA A 6 -4.15 7.97 4.62
CA ALA A 6 -4.35 8.62 3.33
C ALA A 6 -3.80 7.79 2.16
N ILE A 7 -2.61 7.19 2.35
CA ILE A 7 -1.99 6.31 1.35
C ILE A 7 -2.75 4.99 1.27
N ASP A 8 -3.03 4.36 2.41
CA ASP A 8 -3.67 3.05 2.51
C ASP A 8 -5.08 3.05 1.90
N ARG A 9 -5.90 4.08 2.19
CA ARG A 9 -7.24 4.26 1.60
C ARG A 9 -7.18 4.42 0.08
N GLY A 10 -6.19 5.15 -0.42
CA GLY A 10 -5.98 5.33 -1.85
C GLY A 10 -5.70 4.01 -2.56
N ILE A 11 -4.96 3.10 -1.91
CA ILE A 11 -4.60 1.79 -2.45
C ILE A 11 -5.76 0.80 -2.30
N ALA A 12 -6.39 0.74 -1.12
CA ALA A 12 -7.45 -0.20 -0.78
C ALA A 12 -8.67 -0.06 -1.70
N LEU A 13 -8.93 1.14 -2.22
CA LEU A 13 -10.03 1.43 -3.14
C LEU A 13 -9.64 1.47 -4.62
N LEU A 14 -8.42 1.06 -4.98
CA LEU A 14 -8.07 0.92 -6.39
C LEU A 14 -8.97 -0.12 -7.08
N PRO A 15 -9.34 0.11 -8.34
CA PRO A 15 -10.10 -0.87 -9.10
C PRO A 15 -9.33 -2.20 -9.16
N ARG A 16 -10.05 -3.29 -8.89
CA ARG A 16 -9.52 -4.66 -8.92
C ARG A 16 -9.39 -5.11 -10.38
N LEU A 17 -8.28 -4.78 -11.01
CA LEU A 17 -7.97 -5.24 -12.37
C LEU A 17 -7.59 -6.73 -12.34
N ALA A 18 -8.07 -7.51 -13.31
CA ALA A 18 -7.93 -8.97 -13.33
C ALA A 18 -6.47 -9.46 -13.23
N GLY A 19 -5.50 -8.72 -13.79
CA GLY A 19 -4.06 -9.03 -13.69
C GLY A 19 -3.36 -8.54 -12.42
N PHE A 20 -4.06 -7.77 -11.58
CA PHE A 20 -3.48 -7.04 -10.44
C PHE A 20 -4.17 -7.40 -9.12
N GLN A 21 -4.83 -8.55 -9.06
CA GLN A 21 -5.44 -9.06 -7.84
C GLN A 21 -4.36 -9.28 -6.78
N VAL A 22 -4.43 -8.57 -5.66
CA VAL A 22 -3.52 -8.72 -4.52
C VAL A 22 -4.32 -9.02 -3.26
N THR A 23 -3.89 -10.03 -2.51
CA THR A 23 -4.22 -10.15 -1.09
C THR A 23 -3.19 -9.34 -0.34
N TRP A 24 -3.65 -8.23 0.22
CA TRP A 24 -2.83 -7.27 0.94
C TRP A 24 -3.54 -7.00 2.26
N GLY A 25 -2.89 -7.34 3.37
CA GLY A 25 -3.38 -6.99 4.70
C GLY A 25 -3.09 -8.05 5.76
N GLY A 26 -3.21 -7.65 7.03
CA GLY A 26 -2.96 -8.52 8.18
C GLY A 26 -4.08 -9.51 8.51
N SER A 27 -5.12 -9.63 7.67
CA SER A 27 -6.24 -10.56 7.88
C SER A 27 -6.71 -11.14 6.56
N LEU A 28 -6.80 -12.47 6.51
CA LEU A 28 -7.26 -13.25 5.38
C LEU A 28 -8.13 -14.39 5.89
N ALA A 29 -9.14 -14.76 5.11
CA ALA A 29 -9.91 -15.97 5.31
C ALA A 29 -9.90 -16.80 4.04
N LEU A 30 -9.77 -18.11 4.18
CA LEU A 30 -9.71 -19.09 3.10
C LEU A 30 -10.81 -20.12 3.33
N SER A 31 -11.55 -20.48 2.28
CA SER A 31 -12.43 -21.64 2.36
C SER A 31 -11.59 -22.93 2.43
N PRO A 32 -12.12 -24.03 3.00
CA PRO A 32 -11.40 -25.31 3.02
C PRO A 32 -10.95 -25.77 1.62
N ALA A 33 -11.82 -25.58 0.61
CA ALA A 33 -11.50 -25.91 -0.78
C ALA A 33 -10.38 -25.03 -1.36
N ALA A 34 -10.37 -23.72 -1.06
CA ALA A 34 -9.29 -22.83 -1.50
C ALA A 34 -7.97 -23.18 -0.81
N LEU A 35 -8.01 -23.48 0.50
CA LEU A 35 -6.83 -23.87 1.27
C LEU A 35 -6.18 -25.15 0.71
N ALA A 36 -7.00 -26.16 0.42
CA ALA A 36 -6.55 -27.42 -0.19
C ALA A 36 -5.90 -27.18 -1.56
N ARG A 37 -6.54 -26.36 -2.43
CA ARG A 37 -6.01 -26.04 -3.76
C ARG A 37 -4.74 -25.19 -3.73
N LEU A 38 -4.62 -24.29 -2.75
CA LEU A 38 -3.43 -23.43 -2.60
C LEU A 38 -2.18 -24.23 -2.26
N GLY A 39 -2.31 -25.37 -1.56
CA GLY A 39 -1.17 -26.08 -1.00
C GLY A 39 -0.40 -25.19 -0.01
N ALA A 40 -1.14 -24.43 0.81
CA ALA A 40 -0.60 -23.32 1.58
C ALA A 40 0.60 -23.70 2.47
N GLY A 41 0.61 -24.90 3.06
CA GLY A 41 1.74 -25.36 3.87
C GLY A 41 3.07 -25.35 3.12
N ARG A 42 3.09 -25.84 1.87
CA ARG A 42 4.29 -25.82 1.02
C ARG A 42 4.64 -24.39 0.60
N VAL A 43 3.63 -23.62 0.25
CA VAL A 43 3.80 -22.27 -0.30
C VAL A 43 4.30 -21.29 0.78
N LEU A 44 3.91 -21.47 2.04
CA LEU A 44 4.30 -20.60 3.15
C LEU A 44 5.61 -21.03 3.82
N ALA A 45 6.06 -22.27 3.63
CA ALA A 45 7.27 -22.80 4.27
C ALA A 45 8.53 -21.97 3.94
N ASP A 46 8.61 -21.46 2.72
CA ASP A 46 9.83 -20.81 2.19
C ASP A 46 9.65 -19.31 1.91
N THR A 47 8.55 -18.70 2.39
CA THR A 47 8.22 -17.30 2.07
C THR A 47 8.27 -16.38 3.28
N LEU A 48 8.46 -15.10 3.00
CA LEU A 48 8.56 -14.05 3.98
C LEU A 48 7.19 -13.50 4.38
N SER A 49 6.21 -13.50 3.48
CA SER A 49 4.92 -12.84 3.67
C SER A 49 3.77 -13.71 3.22
N ASP A 50 2.90 -14.07 4.14
CA ASP A 50 1.79 -14.98 3.85
C ASP A 50 0.81 -14.37 2.85
N ASP A 51 0.47 -13.10 3.04
CA ASP A 51 -0.59 -12.44 2.28
C ASP A 51 -0.24 -12.33 0.80
N CYS A 52 0.86 -11.69 0.43
CA CYS A 52 1.24 -11.51 -0.96
C CYS A 52 1.57 -12.84 -1.65
N THR A 53 2.12 -13.82 -0.91
CA THR A 53 2.36 -15.16 -1.44
C THR A 53 1.04 -15.88 -1.74
N ILE A 54 0.10 -15.92 -0.80
CA ILE A 54 -1.23 -16.52 -1.00
C ILE A 54 -1.93 -15.86 -2.20
N GLY A 55 -1.82 -14.55 -2.35
CA GLY A 55 -2.43 -13.81 -3.46
C GLY A 55 -1.80 -14.08 -4.80
N ALA A 56 -0.47 -14.19 -4.85
CA ALA A 56 0.24 -14.59 -6.05
C ALA A 56 -0.18 -16.00 -6.48
N GLN A 57 -0.19 -16.96 -5.54
CA GLN A 57 -0.60 -18.33 -5.81
C GLN A 57 -2.07 -18.44 -6.20
N ALA A 58 -2.95 -17.69 -5.54
CA ALA A 58 -4.36 -17.60 -5.88
C ALA A 58 -4.56 -17.10 -7.31
N ALA A 59 -3.82 -16.06 -7.72
CA ALA A 59 -3.87 -15.54 -9.09
C ALA A 59 -3.39 -16.60 -10.10
N THR A 60 -2.28 -17.30 -9.84
CA THR A 60 -1.78 -18.38 -10.69
C THR A 60 -2.79 -19.52 -10.86
N LEU A 61 -3.54 -19.84 -9.81
CA LEU A 61 -4.55 -20.90 -9.81
C LEU A 61 -5.95 -20.45 -10.25
N GLY A 62 -6.11 -19.18 -10.66
CA GLY A 62 -7.42 -18.61 -11.03
C GLY A 62 -8.43 -18.59 -9.88
N LEU A 63 -7.97 -18.56 -8.62
CA LEU A 63 -8.84 -18.50 -7.46
C LEU A 63 -9.42 -17.10 -7.29
N ARG A 64 -10.70 -17.03 -6.94
CA ARG A 64 -11.40 -15.77 -6.71
C ARG A 64 -10.97 -15.14 -5.38
N VAL A 65 -10.33 -13.97 -5.45
CA VAL A 65 -9.99 -13.16 -4.28
C VAL A 65 -11.07 -12.08 -4.07
N LEU A 66 -11.63 -12.02 -2.86
CA LEU A 66 -12.70 -11.08 -2.51
C LEU A 66 -12.30 -10.19 -1.33
N THR A 67 -12.63 -8.91 -1.42
CA THR A 67 -12.55 -8.00 -0.25
C THR A 67 -13.82 -8.16 0.57
N ARG A 68 -13.66 -8.46 1.87
CA ARG A 68 -14.77 -8.59 2.81
C ARG A 68 -14.58 -7.63 3.96
N ARG A 69 -15.65 -6.90 4.29
CA ARG A 69 -15.70 -5.97 5.43
C ARG A 69 -15.22 -6.64 6.73
N ALA A 70 -15.61 -7.88 6.95
CA ALA A 70 -15.30 -8.65 8.16
C ALA A 70 -13.79 -8.91 8.36
N LEU A 71 -12.96 -8.68 7.33
CA LEU A 71 -11.51 -8.88 7.38
C LEU A 71 -10.74 -7.56 7.42
N LEU A 72 -11.43 -6.42 7.55
CA LEU A 72 -10.77 -5.12 7.69
C LEU A 72 -10.29 -4.94 9.12
N VAL A 73 -8.97 -4.88 9.28
CA VAL A 73 -8.29 -4.66 10.56
C VAL A 73 -7.69 -3.25 10.56
N PRO A 74 -7.72 -2.53 11.70
CA PRO A 74 -7.09 -1.21 11.79
C PRO A 74 -5.59 -1.26 11.46
N THR A 75 -5.14 -0.34 10.62
CA THR A 75 -3.71 -0.22 10.28
C THR A 75 -2.91 0.26 11.50
N PRO A 76 -1.89 -0.47 11.96
CA PRO A 76 -1.10 -0.08 13.12
C PRO A 76 -0.26 1.16 12.77
N ALA A 77 -0.67 2.33 13.27
CA ALA A 77 -0.02 3.61 12.98
C ALA A 77 0.56 4.31 14.23
N ASN A 78 1.01 3.51 15.21
CA ASN A 78 1.67 3.99 16.41
C ASN A 78 3.17 4.22 16.13
N GLY A 79 3.75 5.32 16.62
CA GLY A 79 5.20 5.60 16.52
C GLY A 79 5.65 6.65 15.50
N GLY A 80 4.75 7.52 15.03
CA GLY A 80 5.08 8.70 14.23
C GLY A 80 5.46 8.42 12.76
N VAL A 81 5.93 9.45 12.05
CA VAL A 81 6.21 9.40 10.60
C VAL A 81 7.30 8.38 10.24
N ALA A 82 8.34 8.27 11.06
CA ALA A 82 9.42 7.30 10.82
C ALA A 82 8.95 5.84 10.96
N ALA A 83 8.03 5.55 11.88
CA ALA A 83 7.44 4.21 12.00
C ALA A 83 6.55 3.89 10.79
N VAL A 84 5.73 4.85 10.35
CA VAL A 84 4.93 4.73 9.12
C VAL A 84 5.83 4.49 7.91
N TRP A 85 6.95 5.20 7.81
CA TRP A 85 7.88 5.03 6.71
C TRP A 85 8.51 3.63 6.69
N ARG A 86 8.99 3.14 7.83
CA ARG A 86 9.53 1.76 7.95
C ARG A 86 8.48 0.70 7.63
N PHE A 87 7.25 0.92 8.08
CA PHE A 87 6.12 0.02 7.79
C PHE A 87 5.82 0.02 6.29
N GLY A 88 5.58 1.19 5.68
CA GLY A 88 5.24 1.34 4.27
C GLY A 88 6.33 0.84 3.33
N ARG A 89 7.61 1.16 3.62
CA ARG A 89 8.76 0.62 2.88
C ARG A 89 8.72 -0.91 2.87
N ARG A 90 8.49 -1.55 4.02
CA ARG A 90 8.43 -3.01 4.12
C ARG A 90 7.28 -3.59 3.27
N GLN A 91 6.10 -2.97 3.31
CA GLN A 91 4.96 -3.38 2.48
C GLN A 91 5.33 -3.34 0.99
N TYR A 92 5.96 -2.25 0.52
CA TYR A 92 6.41 -2.16 -0.86
C TYR A 92 7.56 -3.12 -1.20
N GLN A 93 8.45 -3.44 -0.26
CA GLN A 93 9.50 -4.45 -0.47
C GLN A 93 8.88 -5.84 -0.66
N ILE A 94 7.87 -6.20 0.14
CA ILE A 94 7.12 -7.45 0.00
C ILE A 94 6.43 -7.50 -1.37
N ILE A 95 5.74 -6.42 -1.77
CA ILE A 95 5.12 -6.33 -3.09
C ILE A 95 6.17 -6.43 -4.20
N ARG A 96 7.35 -5.83 -4.04
CA ARG A 96 8.44 -5.93 -5.01
C ARG A 96 8.89 -7.38 -5.21
N VAL A 97 8.99 -8.15 -4.13
CA VAL A 97 9.41 -9.56 -4.15
C VAL A 97 8.34 -10.46 -4.77
N TYR A 98 7.09 -10.35 -4.33
CA TYR A 98 6.04 -11.29 -4.72
C TYR A 98 5.23 -10.85 -5.93
N ARG A 99 5.12 -9.54 -6.19
CA ARG A 99 4.30 -8.95 -7.26
C ARG A 99 5.04 -7.79 -7.94
N PRO A 100 6.18 -8.04 -8.60
CA PRO A 100 7.02 -6.99 -9.16
C PRO A 100 6.31 -6.07 -10.17
N GLY A 101 5.33 -6.58 -10.92
CA GLY A 101 4.50 -5.78 -11.83
C GLY A 101 3.64 -4.75 -11.10
N LEU A 102 3.08 -5.09 -9.93
CA LEU A 102 2.34 -4.14 -9.08
C LEU A 102 3.27 -3.06 -8.51
N TRP A 103 4.49 -3.44 -8.13
CA TRP A 103 5.48 -2.47 -7.68
C TRP A 103 5.86 -1.49 -8.79
N TRP A 104 6.09 -1.97 -10.01
CA TRP A 104 6.37 -1.10 -11.16
C TRP A 104 5.20 -0.16 -11.48
N LEU A 105 3.97 -0.66 -11.45
CA LEU A 105 2.78 0.18 -11.62
C LEU A 105 2.71 1.27 -10.55
N ALA A 106 2.95 0.93 -9.29
CA ALA A 106 2.99 1.91 -8.20
C ALA A 106 4.11 2.93 -8.40
N LEU A 107 5.31 2.50 -8.81
CA LEU A 107 6.42 3.41 -9.07
C LEU A 107 6.10 4.39 -10.20
N LEU A 108 5.57 3.89 -11.33
CA LEU A 108 5.21 4.72 -12.47
C LEU A 108 4.08 5.71 -12.12
N ALA A 109 3.00 5.23 -11.50
CA ALA A 109 1.86 6.05 -11.15
C ALA A 109 2.21 7.16 -10.14
N VAL A 110 3.01 6.83 -9.12
CA VAL A 110 3.41 7.81 -8.12
C VAL A 110 4.45 8.78 -8.68
N SER A 111 5.39 8.31 -9.51
CA SER A 111 6.39 9.19 -10.16
C SER A 111 5.75 10.15 -11.15
N ALA A 112 4.81 9.70 -11.99
CA ALA A 112 4.11 10.55 -12.95
C ALA A 112 3.34 11.68 -12.24
N ARG A 113 2.69 11.36 -11.12
CA ARG A 113 1.98 12.33 -10.30
C ARG A 113 2.90 13.33 -9.61
N LEU A 114 4.05 12.87 -9.10
CA LEU A 114 5.05 13.76 -8.50
C LEU A 114 5.65 14.70 -9.55
N LEU A 115 5.91 14.20 -10.75
CA LEU A 115 6.37 15.01 -11.89
C LEU A 115 5.32 16.05 -12.29
N ALA A 116 4.04 15.68 -12.33
CA ALA A 116 2.96 16.62 -12.60
C ALA A 116 2.93 17.77 -11.57
N TRP A 117 3.06 17.47 -10.28
CA TRP A 117 3.17 18.51 -9.25
C TRP A 117 4.37 19.41 -9.48
N ALA A 118 5.55 18.84 -9.76
CA ALA A 118 6.77 19.62 -9.99
C ALA A 118 6.64 20.58 -11.19
N ILE A 119 6.09 20.09 -12.31
CA ILE A 119 5.87 20.90 -13.52
C ILE A 119 4.88 22.03 -13.23
N LEU A 120 3.75 21.74 -12.57
CA LEU A 120 2.73 22.75 -12.30
C LEU A 120 3.21 23.82 -11.32
N LEU A 121 3.94 23.43 -10.28
CA LEU A 121 4.51 24.37 -9.31
C LEU A 121 5.62 25.23 -9.93
N ALA A 122 6.39 24.70 -10.88
CA ALA A 122 7.40 25.46 -11.60
C ALA A 122 6.81 26.48 -12.60
N GLN A 123 5.53 26.34 -12.96
CA GLN A 123 4.88 27.12 -14.01
C GLN A 123 3.71 27.98 -13.49
N LEU A 124 3.67 28.31 -12.20
CA LEU A 124 2.52 29.02 -11.56
C LEU A 124 2.19 30.38 -12.18
N GLU A 125 3.15 31.04 -12.83
CA GLU A 125 2.91 32.28 -13.59
C GLU A 125 1.88 32.05 -14.71
N GLN A 126 1.89 30.85 -15.30
CA GLN A 126 1.00 30.48 -16.38
C GLN A 126 -0.41 30.19 -15.85
N TRP A 127 -1.43 30.77 -16.49
CA TRP A 127 -2.82 30.58 -16.07
C TRP A 127 -3.28 29.12 -16.18
N TRP A 128 -2.81 28.39 -17.20
CA TRP A 128 -3.15 26.98 -17.41
C TRP A 128 -2.61 26.09 -16.27
N ALA A 129 -1.45 26.44 -15.71
CA ALA A 129 -0.84 25.70 -14.61
C ALA A 129 -1.63 25.88 -13.32
N ARG A 130 -2.08 27.11 -13.04
CA ARG A 130 -2.98 27.42 -11.91
C ARG A 130 -4.31 26.68 -12.04
N LEU A 131 -4.90 26.66 -13.24
CA LEU A 131 -6.15 25.93 -13.49
C LEU A 131 -5.97 24.41 -13.31
N ALA A 132 -4.89 23.83 -13.85
CA ALA A 132 -4.59 22.42 -13.70
C ALA A 132 -4.29 22.04 -12.24
N LEU A 133 -3.58 22.91 -11.49
CA LEU A 133 -3.34 22.74 -10.06
C LEU A 133 -4.66 22.68 -9.27
N LEU A 134 -5.57 23.63 -9.51
CA LEU A 134 -6.90 23.64 -8.91
C LEU A 134 -7.68 22.36 -9.27
N GLY A 135 -7.61 21.93 -10.53
CA GLY A 135 -8.22 20.67 -10.98
C GLY A 135 -7.67 19.45 -10.23
N LEU A 136 -6.36 19.34 -10.05
CA LEU A 136 -5.75 18.24 -9.29
C LEU A 136 -6.14 18.26 -7.81
N LEU A 137 -6.19 19.43 -7.19
CA LEU A 137 -6.64 19.58 -5.80
C LEU A 137 -8.12 19.21 -5.66
N ALA A 138 -8.98 19.61 -6.60
CA ALA A 138 -10.38 19.22 -6.64
C ALA A 138 -10.54 17.70 -6.78
N CYS A 139 -9.76 17.06 -7.67
CA CYS A 139 -9.73 15.61 -7.80
C CYS A 139 -9.27 14.91 -6.51
N ALA A 140 -8.25 15.44 -5.82
CA ALA A 140 -7.77 14.90 -4.54
C ALA A 140 -8.83 15.00 -3.43
N LEU A 141 -9.54 16.12 -3.37
CA LEU A 141 -10.66 16.32 -2.45
C LEU A 141 -11.80 15.35 -2.75
N LEU A 142 -12.21 15.23 -4.02
CA LEU A 142 -13.25 14.29 -4.44
C LEU A 142 -12.88 12.85 -4.09
N ALA A 143 -11.64 12.43 -4.34
CA ALA A 143 -11.16 11.10 -3.96
C ALA A 143 -11.26 10.87 -2.45
N THR A 144 -10.92 11.87 -1.64
CA THR A 144 -11.02 11.80 -0.17
C THR A 144 -12.47 11.69 0.29
N LEU A 145 -13.39 12.46 -0.31
CA LEU A 145 -14.83 12.38 -0.03
C LEU A 145 -15.39 11.00 -0.38
N LEU A 146 -15.07 10.47 -1.56
CA LEU A 146 -15.49 9.14 -1.98
C LEU A 146 -14.97 8.06 -1.02
N GLN A 147 -13.69 8.12 -0.62
CA GLN A 147 -13.13 7.19 0.36
C GLN A 147 -13.87 7.26 1.71
N THR A 148 -14.26 8.46 2.16
CA THR A 148 -15.00 8.63 3.42
C THR A 148 -16.41 8.08 3.32
N LEU A 149 -17.08 8.26 2.18
CA LEU A 149 -18.39 7.68 1.91
C LEU A 149 -18.33 6.15 1.90
N VAL A 150 -17.30 5.57 1.26
CA VAL A 150 -17.08 4.11 1.26
C VAL A 150 -16.83 3.61 2.69
N GLY A 151 -15.98 4.28 3.47
CA GLY A 151 -15.76 3.94 4.88
C GLY A 151 -17.05 3.93 5.69
N ARG A 152 -17.88 4.98 5.56
CA ARG A 152 -19.21 5.06 6.21
C ARG A 152 -20.15 3.94 5.78
N ARG A 153 -20.24 3.64 4.48
CA ARG A 153 -21.07 2.53 3.94
C ARG A 153 -20.60 1.17 4.44
N LEU A 154 -19.30 1.02 4.70
CA LEU A 154 -18.71 -0.16 5.30
C LEU A 154 -18.81 -0.14 6.84
N GLY A 155 -19.47 0.82 7.49
CA GLY A 155 -19.60 0.87 8.95
C GLY A 155 -18.33 1.32 9.69
N PHE A 156 -17.34 1.85 8.97
CA PHE A 156 -16.13 2.47 9.51
C PHE A 156 -16.23 3.99 9.40
N ALA A 157 -17.28 4.57 9.99
CA ALA A 157 -17.44 6.02 10.01
C ALA A 157 -16.33 6.67 10.84
N GLU A 158 -15.56 7.56 10.23
CA GLU A 158 -14.50 8.29 10.93
C GLU A 158 -15.06 9.46 11.74
N PRO A 159 -14.47 9.78 12.91
CA PRO A 159 -14.79 11.00 13.64
C PRO A 159 -14.58 12.26 12.78
N PRO A 160 -15.32 13.35 13.02
CA PRO A 160 -15.18 14.60 12.26
C PRO A 160 -13.74 15.14 12.23
N ALA A 161 -13.02 15.07 13.35
CA ALA A 161 -11.62 15.49 13.43
C ALA A 161 -10.70 14.71 12.47
N VAL A 162 -10.94 13.41 12.30
CA VAL A 162 -10.17 12.57 11.36
C VAL A 162 -10.52 12.95 9.92
N THR A 163 -11.81 13.17 9.64
CA THR A 163 -12.28 13.59 8.31
C THR A 163 -11.67 14.94 7.91
N LEU A 164 -11.63 15.91 8.83
CA LEU A 164 -10.99 17.21 8.62
C LEU A 164 -9.49 17.06 8.40
N GLY A 165 -8.82 16.21 9.18
CA GLY A 165 -7.40 15.90 8.98
C GLY A 165 -7.10 15.30 7.60
N GLN A 166 -7.94 14.39 7.11
CA GLN A 166 -7.82 13.83 5.75
C GLN A 166 -8.08 14.88 4.67
N ALA A 167 -9.07 15.76 4.86
CA ALA A 167 -9.35 16.86 3.93
C ALA A 167 -8.18 17.86 3.89
N ALA A 168 -7.60 18.22 5.04
CA ALA A 168 -6.45 19.12 5.12
C ALA A 168 -5.22 18.56 4.38
N LEU A 169 -5.01 17.24 4.41
CA LEU A 169 -3.93 16.60 3.65
C LEU A 169 -4.06 16.76 2.13
N CYS A 170 -5.24 17.11 1.60
CA CYS A 170 -5.40 17.42 0.17
C CYS A 170 -4.61 18.68 -0.24
N LEU A 171 -4.51 19.68 0.65
CA LEU A 171 -3.71 20.88 0.40
C LEU A 171 -2.21 20.57 0.38
N PHE A 172 -1.79 19.57 1.14
CA PHE A 172 -0.41 19.08 1.21
C PHE A 172 -0.19 17.84 0.34
N ARG A 173 -1.03 17.62 -0.69
CA ARG A 173 -0.95 16.44 -1.54
C ARG A 173 0.43 16.24 -2.19
N PRO A 174 1.15 17.27 -2.66
CA PRO A 174 2.52 17.08 -3.17
C PRO A 174 3.46 16.44 -2.14
N LEU A 175 3.34 16.82 -0.85
CA LEU A 175 4.15 16.25 0.23
C LEU A 175 3.74 14.81 0.56
N VAL A 176 2.44 14.51 0.57
CA VAL A 176 1.92 13.14 0.72
C VAL A 176 2.47 12.24 -0.40
N ASP A 177 2.52 12.77 -1.62
CA ASP A 177 2.93 12.05 -2.81
C ASP A 177 4.44 11.83 -2.85
N ALA A 178 5.22 12.83 -2.44
CA ALA A 178 6.66 12.70 -2.22
C ALA A 178 6.97 11.68 -1.12
N PHE A 179 6.22 11.69 -0.01
CA PHE A 179 6.37 10.70 1.05
C PHE A 179 6.06 9.30 0.52
N HIS A 180 4.92 9.12 -0.18
CA HIS A 180 4.55 7.85 -0.80
C HIS A 180 5.60 7.36 -1.78
N TRP A 181 6.10 8.24 -2.64
CA TRP A 181 7.18 7.97 -3.59
C TRP A 181 8.44 7.46 -2.89
N SER A 182 8.82 8.08 -1.77
CA SER A 182 9.98 7.64 -0.97
C SER A 182 9.84 6.19 -0.47
N LEU A 183 8.62 5.74 -0.16
CA LEU A 183 8.37 4.35 0.26
C LEU A 183 8.61 3.37 -0.89
N VAL A 184 8.10 3.72 -2.08
CA VAL A 184 8.17 2.87 -3.28
C VAL A 184 9.60 2.77 -3.78
N VAL A 185 10.32 3.90 -3.83
CA VAL A 185 11.73 3.95 -4.25
C VAL A 185 12.63 3.24 -3.24
N ALA A 186 12.44 3.47 -1.94
CA ALA A 186 13.23 2.78 -0.91
C ALA A 186 13.00 1.26 -0.88
N ALA A 187 11.91 0.79 -1.49
CA ALA A 187 11.63 -0.64 -1.66
C ALA A 187 12.32 -1.27 -2.88
N ALA A 188 13.00 -0.48 -3.74
CA ALA A 188 13.81 -1.01 -4.84
C ALA A 188 14.90 -1.96 -4.32
N ASP A 189 15.51 -1.63 -3.17
CA ASP A 189 16.39 -2.56 -2.45
C ASP A 189 15.55 -3.46 -1.53
N ALA A 190 15.10 -4.60 -2.08
CA ALA A 190 14.36 -5.62 -1.35
C ALA A 190 15.26 -6.76 -0.84
N ARG A 191 16.59 -6.70 -1.04
CA ARG A 191 17.53 -7.78 -0.66
C ARG A 191 17.68 -7.96 0.84
N ARG A 192 17.37 -6.94 1.62
CA ARG A 192 17.32 -7.00 3.09
C ARG A 192 16.02 -6.41 3.59
N ILE A 193 15.26 -7.22 4.32
CA ILE A 193 13.99 -6.82 4.93
C ILE A 193 14.09 -7.03 6.42
N ARG A 194 13.80 -5.99 7.21
CA ARG A 194 13.76 -6.07 8.67
C ARG A 194 12.32 -6.10 9.14
N TRP A 195 11.99 -7.09 9.96
CA TRP A 195 10.68 -7.21 10.60
C TRP A 195 10.86 -7.59 12.07
N GLY A 196 10.39 -6.71 12.94
CA GLY A 196 10.58 -6.85 14.38
C GLY A 196 12.07 -6.88 14.73
N HIS A 197 12.47 -7.95 15.40
CA HIS A 197 13.85 -8.21 15.81
C HIS A 197 14.67 -8.98 14.75
N ILE A 198 14.07 -9.40 13.64
CA ILE A 198 14.72 -10.25 12.63
C ILE A 198 15.05 -9.44 11.38
N THR A 199 16.22 -9.70 10.82
CA THR A 199 16.62 -9.23 9.48
C THR A 199 16.74 -10.42 8.55
N TYR A 200 16.02 -10.36 7.43
CA TYR A 200 16.00 -11.37 6.39
C TYR A 200 16.86 -10.92 5.22
N ARG A 201 17.60 -11.85 4.61
CA ARG A 201 18.20 -11.72 3.29
C ARG A 201 17.25 -12.38 2.29
N VAL A 202 16.95 -11.66 1.21
CA VAL A 202 15.98 -12.07 0.20
C VAL A 202 16.67 -12.06 -1.16
N THR A 203 16.81 -13.23 -1.77
CA THR A 203 17.34 -13.37 -3.15
C THR A 203 16.25 -13.71 -4.15
N GLY A 204 15.10 -14.18 -3.68
CA GLY A 204 13.92 -14.48 -4.49
C GLY A 204 12.69 -14.73 -3.61
N PRO A 205 11.50 -14.91 -4.21
CA PRO A 205 10.25 -15.04 -3.46
C PRO A 205 10.19 -16.26 -2.52
N ALA A 206 10.89 -17.34 -2.87
CA ALA A 206 11.04 -18.57 -2.06
C ALA A 206 12.50 -18.79 -1.59
N GLN A 207 13.34 -17.76 -1.64
CA GLN A 207 14.75 -17.84 -1.23
C GLN A 207 15.01 -16.78 -0.17
N ILE A 208 14.60 -17.12 1.06
CA ILE A 208 14.64 -16.24 2.22
C ILE A 208 15.54 -16.88 3.27
N ALA A 209 16.53 -16.14 3.76
CA ALA A 209 17.40 -16.58 4.82
C ALA A 209 17.41 -15.57 5.96
N ILE A 210 17.55 -16.04 7.20
CA ILE A 210 17.73 -15.15 8.34
C ILE A 210 19.17 -14.64 8.33
N ALA A 211 19.34 -13.34 8.16
CA ALA A 211 20.64 -12.69 8.17
C ALA A 211 21.11 -12.36 9.59
N SER A 212 20.20 -11.93 10.46
CA SER A 212 20.49 -11.68 11.87
C SER A 212 19.22 -11.63 12.71
N ARG A 213 19.36 -11.91 14.01
CA ARG A 213 18.33 -11.74 15.03
C ARG A 213 18.88 -10.82 16.13
N ARG A 214 18.14 -9.78 16.48
CA ARG A 214 18.41 -8.95 17.66
C ARG A 214 17.66 -9.56 18.85
N ARG A 215 18.08 -9.26 20.08
CA ARG A 215 17.28 -9.63 21.26
C ARG A 215 15.89 -9.00 21.14
N TRP A 216 14.87 -9.80 21.44
CA TRP A 216 13.49 -9.30 21.51
C TRP A 216 13.40 -8.32 22.68
N PRO A 217 12.90 -7.10 22.46
CA PRO A 217 12.71 -6.13 23.53
C PRO A 217 11.60 -6.55 24.50
#